data_AF-A0A8H4ELW4-F1
#
_entry.id   AF-A0A8H4ELW4-F1
#
_cell.length_a   1.000
_cell.length_b   1.000
_cell.length_c   1.000
_cell.angle_alpha   90.00
_cell.angle_beta   90.00
_cell.angle_gamma   90.00
#
_symmetry.space_group_name_H-M   'P 1'
#
loop_
_entity.id
_entity.type
_entity.pdbx_description
1 polymer ?
#
loop_
_entity_poly.entity_id
_entity_poly.type
_entity_poly.pdbx_seq_one_letter_code
_entity_poly.pdbx_strand_id
1 'polypeptide(L)'
;MSSILDSKQNQKRFHAAFLDGIRGIAALCVVYEHSQRTYKLSLPITTFYNSGYLGVRCFFVLSAFLLTFRSMLDWEQYHENIEDEKHIDKNARNGGAFESKIDLEADLTDVPLLSSEKLNEISTKTKYNIFYKFLSYNQLKTWIKHQMAIKIWLKFFLRRFMRIYPPYAILLPFIAYNNFLKRAYHQHVIPSTLASHLFLQRAEFTFWTILAEMKYYLCIPIIVIGYVELARFGAYITNYLFRRPKIGAWTCRILCNIILMIIRTNLLTSYKHYHDEYLQTNAHIFMAGTICSIWYREIIRLGLLPLSSKEEKDLTSKSNNFNNFDGILHTNLSFMKRIIKKLPSRYQLIRFFFDLGCYITLFMILCTFPHLSEKILGLPRIRFELVLENRFGGFLYAILILAGLLSRNGSFINACSCNFLRFCGRISFSIYLLHPIALTFVNEHLTWMGLNNTEDEFDKREKANNMFDAVIMSYFLTIILAWLYYNIVEKPSMNLANYIAKRWLNEVKLAKPDYKSVNHE
;
A
#
# COMPACT_ATOMS: atom_id res chain seq x y z
N MET A 1 -27.28 18.00 -30.78
CA MET A 1 -26.43 16.96 -31.39
C MET A 1 -24.92 17.26 -31.23
N SER A 2 -24.49 17.83 -30.10
CA SER A 2 -23.07 18.14 -29.80
C SER A 2 -22.62 17.69 -28.40
N SER A 3 -23.41 16.88 -27.69
CA SER A 3 -23.11 16.45 -26.31
C SER A 3 -22.66 14.98 -26.17
N ILE A 4 -22.40 14.28 -27.27
CA ILE A 4 -22.08 12.83 -27.23
C ILE A 4 -20.57 12.55 -27.40
N LEU A 5 -19.74 13.57 -27.62
CA LEU A 5 -18.31 13.37 -27.94
C LEU A 5 -17.30 13.71 -26.84
N ASP A 6 -17.73 14.19 -25.66
CA ASP A 6 -16.79 14.63 -24.60
C ASP A 6 -16.71 13.71 -23.35
N SER A 7 -17.35 12.54 -23.35
CA SER A 7 -17.28 11.57 -22.23
C SER A 7 -15.95 10.78 -22.17
N LYS A 8 -14.92 11.18 -22.91
CA LYS A 8 -13.57 10.59 -22.88
C LYS A 8 -12.66 11.20 -21.79
N GLN A 9 -13.21 11.69 -20.67
CA GLN A 9 -12.37 12.07 -19.52
C GLN A 9 -11.92 10.83 -18.72
N ASN A 10 -10.74 10.32 -19.10
CA ASN A 10 -9.74 9.64 -18.26
C ASN A 10 -10.21 9.13 -16.88
N GLN A 11 -10.72 7.90 -16.84
CA GLN A 11 -10.93 7.14 -15.60
C GLN A 11 -9.59 6.94 -14.87
N LYS A 12 -9.36 7.72 -13.81
CA LYS A 12 -8.08 7.75 -13.10
C LYS A 12 -7.87 6.49 -12.27
N ARG A 13 -6.86 5.71 -12.65
CA ARG A 13 -6.23 4.68 -11.82
C ARG A 13 -5.95 5.25 -10.42
N PHE A 14 -6.28 4.51 -9.34
CA PHE A 14 -5.95 4.93 -7.97
C PHE A 14 -4.47 5.31 -7.89
N HIS A 15 -4.22 6.59 -7.62
CA HIS A 15 -2.90 7.17 -7.49
C HIS A 15 -2.91 8.24 -6.42
N ALA A 16 -2.32 7.93 -5.27
CA ALA A 16 -2.12 8.85 -4.18
C ALA A 16 -0.67 9.33 -4.18
N ALA A 17 -0.45 10.57 -4.62
CA ALA A 17 0.88 11.14 -4.84
C ALA A 17 1.77 11.13 -3.58
N PHE A 18 1.17 11.34 -2.40
CA PHE A 18 1.89 11.34 -1.14
C PHE A 18 2.48 9.97 -0.77
N LEU A 19 1.90 8.86 -1.25
CA LEU A 19 2.44 7.52 -0.98
C LEU A 19 3.79 7.31 -1.70
N ASP A 20 3.95 7.91 -2.89
CA ASP A 20 5.26 7.96 -3.54
C ASP A 20 6.20 8.85 -2.74
N GLY A 21 5.72 9.97 -2.21
CA GLY A 21 6.47 10.83 -1.30
C GLY A 21 7.03 10.12 -0.07
N ILE A 22 6.17 9.43 0.68
CA ILE A 22 6.56 8.64 1.86
C ILE A 22 7.58 7.56 1.45
N ARG A 23 7.37 6.90 0.31
CA ARG A 23 8.34 5.93 -0.23
C ARG A 23 9.70 6.58 -0.53
N GLY A 24 9.71 7.80 -1.05
CA GLY A 24 10.92 8.58 -1.29
C GLY A 24 11.66 8.89 0.01
N ILE A 25 10.95 9.34 1.05
CA ILE A 25 11.52 9.57 2.39
C ILE A 25 12.15 8.27 2.92
N ALA A 26 11.43 7.15 2.86
CA ALA A 26 11.93 5.85 3.31
C ALA A 26 13.23 5.44 2.59
N ALA A 27 13.32 5.65 1.28
CA ALA A 27 14.54 5.39 0.51
C ALA A 27 15.72 6.24 1.00
N LEU A 28 15.49 7.54 1.20
CA LEU A 28 16.50 8.48 1.66
C LEU A 28 16.97 8.21 3.11
N CYS A 29 16.10 7.68 3.96
CA CYS A 29 16.48 7.21 5.31
C CYS A 29 17.43 6.01 5.26
N VAL A 30 17.29 5.10 4.28
CA VAL A 30 18.24 3.99 4.09
C VAL A 30 19.62 4.49 3.70
N VAL A 31 19.67 5.47 2.79
CA VAL A 31 20.94 6.14 2.40
C VAL A 31 21.56 6.82 3.62
N TYR A 32 20.76 7.50 4.44
CA TYR A 32 21.22 8.15 5.67
C TYR A 32 21.93 7.15 6.57
N GLU A 33 21.25 6.07 6.97
CA GLU A 33 21.78 5.10 7.92
C GLU A 33 23.09 4.46 7.44
N HIS A 34 23.14 4.05 6.17
CA HIS A 34 24.36 3.47 5.62
C HIS A 34 25.48 4.51 5.50
N SER A 35 25.18 5.78 5.20
CA SER A 35 26.20 6.83 5.24
C SER A 35 26.81 7.02 6.62
N GLN A 36 25.98 6.96 7.68
CA GLN A 36 26.46 7.03 9.07
C GLN A 36 27.46 5.91 9.37
N ARG A 37 27.15 4.68 8.92
CA ARG A 37 28.00 3.51 9.13
C ARG A 37 29.27 3.54 8.30
N THR A 38 29.17 3.88 7.02
CA THR A 38 30.32 3.90 6.08
C THR A 38 31.34 4.95 6.47
N TYR A 39 30.91 6.17 6.79
CA TYR A 39 31.83 7.26 7.12
C TYR A 39 32.23 7.29 8.60
N LYS A 40 31.74 6.35 9.42
CA LYS A 40 31.96 6.32 10.88
C LYS A 40 31.67 7.67 11.54
N LEU A 41 30.57 8.32 11.12
CA LEU A 41 30.21 9.68 11.56
C LEU A 41 30.15 9.78 13.08
N SER A 42 31.09 10.55 13.64
CA SER A 42 31.07 11.01 15.03
C SER A 42 30.33 12.35 15.15
N LEU A 43 29.24 12.53 14.39
CA LEU A 43 28.45 13.74 14.51
C LEU A 43 27.80 13.80 15.90
N PRO A 44 27.63 14.99 16.48
CA PRO A 44 26.92 15.16 17.75
C PRO A 44 25.44 14.74 17.67
N ILE A 45 24.90 14.56 16.46
CA ILE A 45 23.50 14.19 16.21
C ILE A 45 23.44 12.69 15.86
N THR A 46 23.46 11.82 16.88
CA THR A 46 23.19 10.38 16.71
C THR A 46 21.69 10.04 16.82
N THR A 47 20.83 11.05 16.72
CA THR A 47 19.40 10.96 17.04
C THR A 47 18.64 9.98 16.14
N PHE A 48 19.05 9.86 14.87
CA PHE A 48 18.34 9.08 13.84
C PHE A 48 19.02 7.75 13.51
N TYR A 49 19.69 7.15 14.50
CA TYR A 49 20.26 5.81 14.40
C TYR A 49 19.16 4.77 14.07
N ASN A 50 19.42 3.80 13.18
CA ASN A 50 18.46 2.80 12.67
C ASN A 50 17.31 3.36 11.79
N SER A 51 17.46 4.54 11.20
CA SER A 51 16.43 5.15 10.33
C SER A 51 16.18 4.39 9.03
N GLY A 52 17.18 3.70 8.48
CA GLY A 52 17.06 2.78 7.35
C GLY A 52 16.23 1.55 7.69
N TYR A 53 16.36 0.95 8.87
CA TYR A 53 15.45 -0.11 9.33
C TYR A 53 13.99 0.35 9.33
N LEU A 54 13.72 1.55 9.88
CA LEU A 54 12.38 2.16 9.85
C LEU A 54 11.90 2.41 8.41
N GLY A 55 12.78 2.89 7.54
CA GLY A 55 12.52 3.05 6.10
C GLY A 55 12.11 1.74 5.42
N VAL A 56 12.85 0.64 5.65
CA VAL A 56 12.54 -0.69 5.11
C VAL A 56 11.19 -1.20 5.63
N ARG A 57 10.88 -1.01 6.92
CA ARG A 57 9.57 -1.38 7.47
C ARG A 57 8.44 -0.59 6.81
N CYS A 58 8.65 0.71 6.56
CA CYS A 58 7.72 1.53 5.80
C CYS A 58 7.50 1.02 4.37
N PHE A 59 8.57 0.60 3.67
CA PHE A 59 8.47 -0.04 2.35
C PHE A 59 7.57 -1.28 2.38
N PHE A 60 7.75 -2.18 3.36
CA PHE A 60 6.94 -3.39 3.48
C PHE A 60 5.46 -3.10 3.69
N VAL A 61 5.12 -2.16 4.58
CA VAL A 61 3.73 -1.74 4.81
C VAL A 61 3.13 -1.12 3.54
N LEU A 62 3.84 -0.20 2.88
CA LEU A 62 3.40 0.44 1.64
C LEU A 62 3.19 -0.57 0.49
N SER A 63 4.13 -1.50 0.32
CA SER A 63 4.05 -2.55 -0.70
C SER A 63 2.84 -3.45 -0.44
N ALA A 64 2.66 -3.96 0.78
CA ALA A 64 1.51 -4.78 1.13
C ALA A 64 0.18 -4.03 0.95
N PHE A 65 0.10 -2.77 1.40
CA PHE A 65 -1.08 -1.93 1.24
C PHE A 65 -1.48 -1.79 -0.24
N LEU A 66 -0.58 -1.31 -1.09
CA LEU A 66 -0.90 -1.03 -2.49
C LEU A 66 -1.26 -2.29 -3.28
N LEU A 67 -0.58 -3.39 -2.98
CA LEU A 67 -0.78 -4.65 -3.70
C LEU A 67 -2.06 -5.35 -3.27
N THR A 68 -2.34 -5.42 -1.98
CA THR A 68 -3.61 -5.95 -1.48
C THR A 68 -4.76 -5.11 -1.99
N PHE A 69 -4.68 -3.77 -1.93
CA PHE A 69 -5.76 -2.89 -2.36
C PHE A 69 -6.06 -3.07 -3.84
N ARG A 70 -5.02 -3.08 -4.68
CA ARG A 70 -5.20 -3.28 -6.12
C ARG A 70 -5.74 -4.67 -6.45
N SER A 71 -5.24 -5.70 -5.77
CA SER A 71 -5.65 -7.09 -6.03
C SER A 71 -7.09 -7.34 -5.60
N MET A 72 -7.54 -6.74 -4.49
CA MET A 72 -8.95 -6.79 -4.09
C MET A 72 -9.85 -6.15 -5.13
N LEU A 73 -9.49 -4.96 -5.65
CA LEU A 73 -10.27 -4.31 -6.70
C LEU A 73 -10.34 -5.16 -7.98
N ASP A 74 -9.20 -5.70 -8.43
CA ASP A 74 -9.15 -6.55 -9.62
C ASP A 74 -9.95 -7.85 -9.42
N TRP A 75 -9.98 -8.43 -8.21
CA TRP A 75 -10.71 -9.67 -7.88
C TRP A 75 -12.21 -9.45 -7.66
N GLU A 76 -12.62 -8.36 -7.03
CA GLU A 76 -14.03 -7.99 -6.87
C GLU A 76 -14.66 -7.70 -8.24
N GLN A 77 -13.96 -6.92 -9.08
CA GLN A 77 -14.41 -6.61 -10.44
C GLN A 77 -14.59 -7.88 -11.29
N TYR A 78 -13.73 -8.89 -11.10
CA TYR A 78 -13.86 -10.18 -11.78
C TYR A 78 -15.20 -10.87 -11.48
N HIS A 79 -15.69 -10.79 -10.24
CA HIS A 79 -16.98 -11.38 -9.87
C HIS A 79 -18.18 -10.57 -10.36
N GLU A 80 -18.09 -9.24 -10.34
CA GLU A 80 -19.15 -8.36 -10.87
C GLU A 80 -19.42 -8.65 -12.36
N ASN A 81 -18.37 -8.73 -13.18
CA ASN A 81 -18.51 -9.00 -14.62
C ASN A 81 -19.13 -10.39 -14.91
N ILE A 82 -18.87 -11.38 -14.05
CA ILE A 82 -19.47 -12.71 -14.18
C ILE A 82 -20.97 -12.68 -13.86
N GLU A 83 -21.38 -11.86 -12.91
CA GLU A 83 -22.80 -11.75 -12.52
C GLU A 83 -23.59 -11.03 -13.62
N ASP A 84 -23.03 -10.00 -14.24
CA ASP A 84 -23.64 -9.30 -15.39
C ASP A 84 -23.81 -10.21 -16.61
N GLU A 85 -22.79 -10.99 -17.00
CA GLU A 85 -22.88 -11.96 -18.11
C GLU A 85 -23.99 -13.00 -17.88
N LYS A 86 -24.17 -13.46 -16.63
CA LYS A 86 -25.24 -14.40 -16.28
C LYS A 86 -26.62 -13.77 -16.40
N HIS A 87 -26.80 -12.51 -16.00
CA HIS A 87 -28.06 -11.80 -16.15
C HIS A 87 -28.45 -11.61 -17.62
N ILE A 88 -27.47 -11.29 -18.48
CA ILE A 88 -27.69 -11.13 -19.93
C ILE A 88 -28.11 -12.47 -20.56
N ASP A 89 -27.40 -13.56 -20.30
CA ASP A 89 -27.69 -14.89 -20.88
C ASP A 89 -29.04 -15.45 -20.37
N LYS A 90 -29.43 -15.12 -19.12
CA LYS A 90 -30.74 -15.53 -18.55
C LYS A 90 -31.91 -14.70 -19.12
N ASN A 91 -31.73 -13.38 -19.30
CA ASN A 91 -32.73 -12.50 -19.91
C ASN A 91 -32.89 -12.74 -21.42
N ALA A 92 -31.83 -13.16 -22.11
CA ALA A 92 -31.89 -13.56 -23.52
C ALA A 92 -32.66 -14.88 -23.73
N ARG A 93 -32.65 -15.77 -22.72
CA ARG A 93 -33.36 -17.07 -22.77
C ARG A 93 -34.79 -17.00 -22.26
N ASN A 94 -35.05 -16.15 -21.27
CA ASN A 94 -36.38 -15.95 -20.70
C ASN A 94 -36.88 -14.58 -21.15
N GLY A 95 -37.54 -14.52 -22.30
CA GLY A 95 -38.18 -13.29 -22.78
C GLY A 95 -39.10 -12.72 -21.71
N GLY A 96 -38.68 -11.62 -21.09
CA GLY A 96 -39.49 -10.82 -20.16
C GLY A 96 -39.76 -11.44 -18.78
N ALA A 97 -38.77 -11.43 -17.88
CA ALA A 97 -39.05 -11.44 -16.44
C ALA A 97 -37.94 -10.71 -15.69
N PHE A 98 -38.28 -9.55 -15.12
CA PHE A 98 -37.39 -8.65 -14.39
C PHE A 98 -37.04 -9.26 -13.02
N GLU A 99 -35.97 -10.03 -12.92
CA GLU A 99 -35.38 -10.42 -11.63
C GLU A 99 -34.39 -9.34 -11.17
N SER A 100 -34.64 -8.83 -9.96
CA SER A 100 -33.96 -7.68 -9.38
C SER A 100 -32.46 -7.89 -9.24
N LYS A 101 -31.74 -6.90 -9.76
CA LYS A 101 -30.35 -6.55 -9.48
C LYS A 101 -30.09 -6.73 -7.98
N ILE A 102 -29.19 -7.63 -7.58
CA ILE A 102 -28.63 -7.64 -6.23
C ILE A 102 -27.66 -6.45 -6.17
N ASP A 103 -28.22 -5.24 -6.15
CA ASP A 103 -27.46 -4.02 -5.92
C ASP A 103 -26.96 -4.05 -4.47
N LEU A 104 -25.65 -4.12 -4.31
CA LEU A 104 -24.97 -4.13 -3.02
C LEU A 104 -24.87 -2.74 -2.36
N GLU A 105 -25.67 -1.77 -2.78
CA GLU A 105 -25.78 -0.41 -2.23
C GLU A 105 -27.23 -0.15 -1.78
N ALA A 106 -27.43 0.73 -0.77
CA ALA A 106 -28.67 1.28 -0.15
C ALA A 106 -30.01 0.51 -0.27
N ASP A 107 -30.82 0.24 0.75
CA ASP A 107 -31.27 1.14 1.82
C ASP A 107 -31.82 0.34 3.04
N LEU A 108 -31.86 0.96 4.22
CA LEU A 108 -32.36 0.41 5.49
C LEU A 108 -33.85 0.71 5.69
N THR A 109 -34.70 -0.30 5.87
CA THR A 109 -35.92 -0.22 6.70
C THR A 109 -36.24 -1.57 7.38
N ASP A 110 -36.87 -1.47 8.55
CA ASP A 110 -36.94 -2.44 9.66
C ASP A 110 -37.89 -3.67 9.48
N VAL A 111 -37.97 -4.49 10.55
CA VAL A 111 -39.05 -5.45 10.96
C VAL A 111 -38.83 -6.94 10.55
N PRO A 112 -39.39 -7.97 11.25
CA PRO A 112 -39.33 -8.36 12.68
C PRO A 112 -38.62 -9.73 12.92
N LEU A 113 -38.31 -10.06 14.17
CA LEU A 113 -37.64 -11.32 14.60
C LEU A 113 -38.59 -12.55 14.53
N LEU A 114 -38.14 -13.67 13.91
CA LEU A 114 -38.84 -14.96 13.96
C LEU A 114 -38.51 -15.74 15.25
N SER A 115 -39.49 -16.51 15.76
CA SER A 115 -39.43 -17.26 17.01
C SER A 115 -38.44 -18.44 17.02
N SER A 116 -37.93 -18.74 18.22
CA SER A 116 -36.85 -19.68 18.54
C SER A 116 -37.10 -21.15 18.17
N GLU A 117 -38.36 -21.57 18.04
CA GLU A 117 -38.70 -22.97 17.74
C GLU A 117 -38.38 -23.36 16.29
N LYS A 118 -38.51 -22.44 15.32
CA LYS A 118 -38.15 -22.70 13.90
C LYS A 118 -36.64 -22.78 13.65
N LEU A 119 -35.80 -22.29 14.59
CA LEU A 119 -34.34 -22.28 14.46
C LEU A 119 -33.71 -23.65 14.79
N ASN A 120 -34.33 -24.44 15.67
CA ASN A 120 -33.77 -25.71 16.12
C ASN A 120 -33.99 -26.87 15.14
N GLU A 121 -35.08 -26.87 14.39
CA GLU A 121 -35.40 -27.94 13.43
C GLU A 121 -34.53 -27.88 12.14
N ILE A 122 -34.00 -26.69 11.81
CA ILE A 122 -33.16 -26.45 10.61
C ILE A 122 -31.67 -26.77 10.89
N SER A 123 -31.25 -26.97 12.14
CA SER A 123 -29.85 -26.95 12.56
C SER A 123 -29.00 -28.16 12.13
N THR A 124 -29.56 -29.38 12.07
CA THR A 124 -28.75 -30.62 12.03
C THR A 124 -28.71 -31.31 10.65
N LYS A 125 -29.81 -31.32 9.88
CA LYS A 125 -29.84 -31.91 8.50
C LYS A 125 -29.33 -30.96 7.40
N THR A 126 -29.30 -29.65 7.65
CA THR A 126 -29.09 -28.62 6.61
C THR A 126 -27.61 -28.23 6.45
N LYS A 127 -26.77 -28.41 7.48
CA LYS A 127 -25.34 -28.02 7.47
C LYS A 127 -24.51 -28.71 6.37
N TYR A 128 -24.65 -30.03 6.23
CA TYR A 128 -23.92 -30.78 5.21
C TYR A 128 -24.45 -30.48 3.80
N ASN A 129 -25.76 -30.33 3.63
CA ASN A 129 -26.37 -30.13 2.32
C ASN A 129 -26.08 -28.73 1.73
N ILE A 130 -25.98 -27.68 2.57
CA ILE A 130 -25.68 -26.31 2.11
C ILE A 130 -24.23 -26.18 1.62
N PHE A 131 -23.26 -26.74 2.35
CA PHE A 131 -21.84 -26.65 1.99
C PHE A 131 -21.57 -27.37 0.66
N TYR A 132 -22.09 -28.60 0.49
CA TYR A 132 -21.97 -29.34 -0.76
C TYR A 132 -22.74 -28.67 -1.91
N LYS A 133 -23.90 -28.04 -1.66
CA LYS A 133 -24.67 -27.32 -2.69
C LYS A 133 -24.00 -26.01 -3.14
N PHE A 134 -23.29 -25.32 -2.24
CA PHE A 134 -22.43 -24.19 -2.59
C PHE A 134 -21.20 -24.65 -3.41
N LEU A 135 -20.58 -25.76 -3.00
CA LEU A 135 -19.45 -26.34 -3.72
C LEU A 135 -19.86 -26.85 -5.12
N SER A 136 -21.01 -27.52 -5.22
CA SER A 136 -21.53 -28.07 -6.48
C SER A 136 -22.10 -27.00 -7.43
N TYR A 137 -22.70 -25.92 -6.91
CA TYR A 137 -23.08 -24.72 -7.70
C TYR A 137 -21.85 -24.08 -8.36
N ASN A 138 -20.67 -24.20 -7.74
CA ASN A 138 -19.42 -23.70 -8.28
C ASN A 138 -18.73 -24.67 -9.27
N GLN A 139 -19.03 -25.97 -9.25
CA GLN A 139 -18.24 -27.01 -9.94
C GLN A 139 -18.54 -27.22 -11.43
N LEU A 140 -19.74 -26.94 -11.97
CA LEU A 140 -20.11 -27.37 -13.34
C LEU A 140 -19.84 -26.34 -14.48
N LYS A 141 -19.25 -25.17 -14.19
CA LYS A 141 -18.91 -24.14 -15.20
C LYS A 141 -17.51 -23.55 -14.95
N THR A 142 -16.58 -24.42 -14.58
CA THR A 142 -15.25 -24.15 -14.00
C THR A 142 -14.16 -23.83 -15.04
N TRP A 143 -14.22 -24.43 -16.24
CA TRP A 143 -13.10 -24.36 -17.19
C TRP A 143 -12.82 -22.97 -17.77
N ILE A 144 -13.87 -22.23 -18.16
CA ILE A 144 -13.75 -20.84 -18.66
C ILE A 144 -13.48 -19.86 -17.49
N LYS A 145 -14.06 -20.12 -16.30
CA LYS A 145 -13.81 -19.34 -15.07
C LYS A 145 -12.34 -19.40 -14.63
N HIS A 146 -11.70 -20.57 -14.72
CA HIS A 146 -10.30 -20.72 -14.30
C HIS A 146 -9.32 -19.94 -15.17
N GLN A 147 -9.52 -19.89 -16.49
CA GLN A 147 -8.58 -19.19 -17.38
C GLN A 147 -8.50 -17.69 -17.08
N MET A 148 -9.64 -17.06 -16.79
CA MET A 148 -9.71 -15.63 -16.51
C MET A 148 -9.11 -15.27 -15.15
N ALA A 149 -9.45 -16.03 -14.11
CA ALA A 149 -8.84 -15.90 -12.78
C ALA A 149 -7.31 -16.11 -12.83
N ILE A 150 -6.84 -17.13 -13.55
CA ILE A 150 -5.40 -17.39 -13.75
C ILE A 150 -4.72 -16.22 -14.44
N LYS A 151 -5.35 -15.62 -15.47
CA LYS A 151 -4.79 -14.45 -16.17
C LYS A 151 -4.63 -13.23 -15.24
N ILE A 152 -5.58 -12.98 -14.33
CA ILE A 152 -5.49 -11.88 -13.35
C ILE A 152 -4.27 -12.06 -12.45
N TRP A 153 -4.10 -13.26 -11.87
CA TRP A 153 -3.00 -13.54 -10.96
C TRP A 153 -1.64 -13.63 -11.69
N LEU A 154 -1.60 -14.20 -12.90
CA LEU A 154 -0.38 -14.20 -13.72
C LEU A 154 0.03 -12.76 -14.07
N LYS A 155 -0.93 -11.88 -14.35
CA LYS A 155 -0.69 -10.44 -14.57
C LYS A 155 -0.16 -9.75 -13.32
N PHE A 156 -0.67 -10.12 -12.16
CA PHE A 156 -0.16 -9.64 -10.87
C PHE A 156 1.31 -10.03 -10.70
N PHE A 157 1.63 -11.33 -10.79
CA PHE A 157 2.99 -11.84 -10.59
C PHE A 157 3.97 -11.30 -11.63
N LEU A 158 3.62 -11.29 -12.91
CA LEU A 158 4.47 -10.76 -13.98
C LEU A 158 4.88 -9.30 -13.70
N ARG A 159 3.93 -8.44 -13.34
CA ARG A 159 4.22 -7.02 -13.04
C ARG A 159 5.04 -6.82 -11.78
N ARG A 160 5.03 -7.77 -10.84
CA ARG A 160 5.83 -7.73 -9.62
C ARG A 160 7.24 -8.23 -9.88
N PHE A 161 7.34 -9.38 -10.52
CA PHE A 161 8.59 -9.98 -10.94
C PHE A 161 9.40 -9.01 -11.79
N MET A 162 8.81 -8.47 -12.87
CA MET A 162 9.51 -7.56 -13.78
C MET A 162 9.90 -6.22 -13.13
N ARG A 163 9.24 -5.83 -12.04
CA ARG A 163 9.61 -4.59 -11.33
C ARG A 163 10.89 -4.75 -10.51
N ILE A 164 11.10 -5.93 -9.90
CA ILE A 164 12.13 -6.12 -8.88
C ILE A 164 13.24 -7.05 -9.38
N TYR A 165 12.88 -8.19 -9.97
CA TYR A 165 13.84 -9.25 -10.27
C TYR A 165 14.81 -8.91 -11.41
N PRO A 166 14.39 -8.38 -12.58
CA PRO A 166 15.34 -8.04 -13.64
C PRO A 166 16.38 -6.99 -13.23
N PRO A 167 16.01 -5.86 -12.58
CA PRO A 167 17.04 -4.92 -12.12
C PRO A 167 17.94 -5.52 -11.03
N TYR A 168 17.44 -6.43 -10.20
CA TYR A 168 18.29 -7.15 -9.25
C TYR A 168 19.26 -8.12 -9.96
N ALA A 169 18.75 -8.96 -10.86
CA ALA A 169 19.50 -9.99 -11.56
C ALA A 169 20.54 -9.41 -12.52
N ILE A 170 20.24 -8.29 -13.17
CA ILE A 170 21.20 -7.58 -14.04
C ILE A 170 22.36 -7.04 -13.23
N LEU A 171 22.12 -6.51 -12.04
CA LEU A 171 23.17 -5.91 -11.21
C LEU A 171 24.14 -6.94 -10.62
N LEU A 172 23.64 -8.13 -10.25
CA LEU A 172 24.43 -9.14 -9.54
C LEU A 172 25.74 -9.56 -10.25
N PRO A 173 25.76 -9.88 -11.56
CA PRO A 173 27.01 -10.16 -12.28
C PRO A 173 28.01 -9.01 -12.22
N PHE A 174 27.56 -7.76 -12.36
CA PHE A 174 28.47 -6.61 -12.24
C PHE A 174 29.11 -6.55 -10.85
N ILE A 175 28.36 -6.83 -9.79
CA ILE A 175 28.90 -6.90 -8.43
C ILE A 175 29.89 -8.07 -8.29
N ALA A 176 29.57 -9.25 -8.81
CA ALA A 176 30.39 -10.45 -8.64
C ALA A 176 31.77 -10.34 -9.33
N TYR A 177 31.82 -9.72 -10.52
CA TYR A 177 33.04 -9.67 -11.34
C TYR A 177 33.84 -8.37 -11.22
N ASN A 178 33.24 -7.26 -10.79
CA ASN A 178 33.97 -6.00 -10.62
C ASN A 178 34.47 -5.85 -9.16
N ASN A 179 35.78 -5.65 -8.99
CA ASN A 179 36.41 -5.54 -7.68
C ASN A 179 35.91 -4.36 -6.85
N PHE A 180 35.67 -3.21 -7.47
CA PHE A 180 35.13 -2.02 -6.80
C PHE A 180 33.70 -2.28 -6.32
N LEU A 181 32.83 -2.81 -7.19
CA LEU A 181 31.45 -3.12 -6.82
C LEU A 181 31.38 -4.20 -5.74
N LYS A 182 32.23 -5.23 -5.82
CA LYS A 182 32.33 -6.27 -4.79
C LYS A 182 32.64 -5.68 -3.41
N ARG A 183 33.56 -4.71 -3.33
CA ARG A 183 33.84 -3.98 -2.07
C ARG A 183 32.65 -3.16 -1.61
N ALA A 184 31.95 -2.49 -2.52
CA ALA A 184 30.78 -1.68 -2.20
C ALA A 184 29.65 -2.48 -1.54
N TYR A 185 29.52 -3.77 -1.88
CA TYR A 185 28.57 -4.70 -1.24
C TYR A 185 29.24 -5.62 -0.20
N HIS A 186 30.32 -5.18 0.43
CA HIS A 186 31.04 -5.89 1.50
C HIS A 186 31.39 -7.35 1.18
N GLN A 187 31.67 -7.66 -0.09
CA GLN A 187 32.04 -9.00 -0.58
C GLN A 187 30.97 -10.09 -0.35
N HIS A 188 29.71 -9.72 -0.10
CA HIS A 188 28.62 -10.70 0.04
C HIS A 188 28.29 -11.44 -1.28
N VAL A 189 28.56 -10.79 -2.42
CA VAL A 189 28.30 -11.36 -3.76
C VAL A 189 29.63 -11.66 -4.46
N ILE A 190 29.92 -12.95 -4.65
CA ILE A 190 31.15 -13.48 -5.23
C ILE A 190 30.75 -14.45 -6.37
N PRO A 191 31.58 -14.69 -7.40
CA PRO A 191 31.21 -15.60 -8.50
C PRO A 191 30.75 -17.00 -8.04
N SER A 192 31.31 -17.54 -6.96
CA SER A 192 30.89 -18.82 -6.38
C SER A 192 29.48 -18.81 -5.79
N THR A 193 29.01 -17.66 -5.28
CA THR A 193 27.69 -17.50 -4.66
C THR A 193 26.67 -16.86 -5.60
N LEU A 194 27.08 -16.46 -6.81
CA LEU A 194 26.25 -15.74 -7.78
C LEU A 194 25.01 -16.54 -8.18
N ALA A 195 25.16 -17.84 -8.43
CA ALA A 195 24.04 -18.71 -8.77
C ALA A 195 23.00 -18.75 -7.64
N SER A 196 23.43 -18.92 -6.39
CA SER A 196 22.53 -18.93 -5.23
C SER A 196 21.78 -17.60 -5.05
N HIS A 197 22.41 -16.47 -5.37
CA HIS A 197 21.77 -15.16 -5.36
C HIS A 197 20.76 -14.98 -6.50
N LEU A 198 21.08 -15.43 -7.71
CA LEU A 198 20.19 -15.39 -8.87
C LEU A 198 18.96 -16.28 -8.66
N PHE A 199 19.13 -17.49 -8.12
CA PHE A 199 18.02 -18.40 -7.80
C PHE A 199 17.31 -18.06 -6.48
N LEU A 200 17.62 -16.91 -5.85
CA LEU A 200 17.01 -16.46 -4.60
C LEU A 200 17.11 -17.48 -3.44
N GLN A 201 18.11 -18.36 -3.49
CA GLN A 201 18.45 -19.27 -2.40
C GLN A 201 19.18 -18.51 -1.28
N ARG A 202 19.92 -17.46 -1.66
CA ARG A 202 20.67 -16.59 -0.75
C ARG A 202 20.40 -15.13 -1.12
N ALA A 203 20.19 -14.27 -0.14
CA ALA A 203 19.99 -12.84 -0.35
C ALA A 203 20.54 -12.07 0.86
N GLU A 204 21.73 -11.49 0.72
CA GLU A 204 22.47 -10.88 1.83
C GLU A 204 22.53 -9.35 1.74
N PHE A 205 22.94 -8.73 2.85
CA PHE A 205 23.20 -7.30 2.99
C PHE A 205 22.01 -6.40 2.65
N THR A 206 21.93 -5.84 1.44
CA THR A 206 20.78 -5.03 1.00
C THR A 206 19.73 -5.88 0.28
N PHE A 207 20.04 -7.12 -0.10
CA PHE A 207 19.15 -7.94 -0.93
C PHE A 207 18.16 -8.80 -0.13
N TRP A 208 18.34 -8.95 1.19
CA TRP A 208 17.45 -9.80 2.02
C TRP A 208 15.97 -9.38 1.92
N THR A 209 15.71 -8.09 1.74
CA THR A 209 14.37 -7.54 1.59
C THR A 209 13.65 -8.06 0.34
N ILE A 210 14.39 -8.33 -0.74
CA ILE A 210 13.85 -8.85 -2.00
C ILE A 210 13.25 -10.24 -1.78
N LEU A 211 13.96 -11.11 -1.04
CA LEU A 211 13.48 -12.45 -0.75
C LEU A 211 12.22 -12.41 0.12
N ALA A 212 12.20 -11.57 1.15
CA ALA A 212 11.02 -11.38 1.99
C ALA A 212 9.82 -10.85 1.19
N GLU A 213 10.03 -9.83 0.36
CA GLU A 213 8.99 -9.22 -0.45
C GLU A 213 8.41 -10.20 -1.48
N MET A 214 9.27 -10.97 -2.19
CA MET A 214 8.84 -11.97 -3.15
C MET A 214 8.02 -13.09 -2.50
N LYS A 215 8.45 -13.59 -1.35
CA LYS A 215 7.68 -14.60 -0.61
C LYS A 215 6.32 -14.05 -0.17
N TYR A 216 6.24 -12.79 0.27
CA TYR A 216 4.96 -12.18 0.65
C TYR A 216 4.01 -11.98 -0.54
N TYR A 217 4.54 -11.71 -1.74
CA TYR A 217 3.70 -11.60 -2.94
C TYR A 217 2.93 -12.87 -3.24
N LEU A 218 3.44 -14.05 -2.88
CA LEU A 218 2.74 -15.32 -3.01
C LEU A 218 1.56 -15.44 -2.03
N CYS A 219 1.60 -14.75 -0.89
CA CYS A 219 0.54 -14.76 0.12
C CYS A 219 -0.66 -13.88 -0.27
N ILE A 220 -0.43 -12.80 -1.03
CA ILE A 220 -1.49 -11.81 -1.36
C ILE A 220 -2.70 -12.44 -2.06
N PRO A 221 -2.55 -13.29 -3.10
CA PRO A 221 -3.69 -13.94 -3.73
C PRO A 221 -4.50 -14.78 -2.74
N ILE A 222 -3.83 -15.52 -1.85
CA ILE A 222 -4.50 -16.37 -0.85
C ILE A 222 -5.34 -15.51 0.10
N ILE A 223 -4.77 -14.40 0.59
CA ILE A 223 -5.47 -13.49 1.48
C ILE A 223 -6.66 -12.83 0.78
N VAL A 224 -6.47 -12.33 -0.43
CA VAL A 224 -7.53 -11.62 -1.18
C VAL A 224 -8.66 -12.56 -1.59
N ILE A 225 -8.33 -13.72 -2.17
CA ILE A 225 -9.33 -14.74 -2.53
C ILE A 225 -10.06 -15.19 -1.27
N GLY A 226 -9.32 -15.55 -0.21
CA GLY A 226 -9.93 -15.98 1.05
C GLY A 226 -10.88 -14.93 1.62
N TYR A 227 -10.47 -13.67 1.68
CA TYR A 227 -11.28 -12.56 2.19
C TYR A 227 -12.58 -12.36 1.40
N VAL A 228 -12.48 -12.32 0.06
CA VAL A 228 -13.64 -12.06 -0.81
C VAL A 228 -14.57 -13.27 -0.87
N GLU A 229 -14.05 -14.48 -1.01
CA GLU A 229 -14.89 -15.69 -1.08
C GLU A 229 -15.60 -15.96 0.25
N LEU A 230 -14.95 -15.72 1.40
CA LEU A 230 -15.61 -15.84 2.71
C LEU A 230 -16.75 -14.83 2.85
N ALA A 231 -16.58 -13.59 2.38
CA ALA A 231 -17.64 -12.59 2.38
C ALA A 231 -18.83 -13.02 1.50
N ARG A 232 -18.57 -13.58 0.32
CA ARG A 232 -19.63 -14.08 -0.58
C ARG A 232 -20.33 -15.30 -0.02
N PHE A 233 -19.58 -16.20 0.61
CA PHE A 233 -20.14 -17.36 1.30
C PHE A 233 -21.08 -16.95 2.44
N GLY A 234 -20.67 -15.97 3.25
CA GLY A 234 -21.53 -15.38 4.27
C GLY A 234 -22.81 -14.81 3.68
N ALA A 235 -22.70 -14.03 2.60
CA ALA A 235 -23.85 -13.47 1.89
C ALA A 235 -24.80 -14.55 1.37
N TYR A 236 -24.27 -15.63 0.80
CA TYR A 236 -25.04 -16.75 0.31
C TYR A 236 -25.84 -17.42 1.44
N ILE A 237 -25.20 -17.70 2.59
CA ILE A 237 -25.86 -18.31 3.75
C ILE A 237 -27.01 -17.44 4.25
N THR A 238 -26.77 -16.15 4.50
CA THR A 238 -27.81 -15.30 5.09
C THR A 238 -28.90 -14.93 4.08
N ASN A 239 -28.61 -14.96 2.79
CA ASN A 239 -29.64 -14.88 1.77
C ASN A 239 -30.55 -16.12 1.79
N TYR A 240 -29.95 -17.31 1.89
CA TYR A 240 -30.68 -18.57 1.94
C TYR A 240 -31.55 -18.68 3.22
N LEU A 241 -31.01 -18.30 4.38
CA LEU A 241 -31.71 -18.42 5.67
C LEU A 241 -32.67 -17.27 5.96
N PHE A 242 -32.28 -16.02 5.65
CA PHE A 242 -32.99 -14.81 6.12
C PHE A 242 -33.34 -13.84 4.99
N ARG A 243 -33.03 -14.15 3.73
CA ARG A 243 -33.16 -13.23 2.57
C ARG A 243 -32.44 -11.89 2.77
N ARG A 244 -31.40 -11.86 3.61
CA ARG A 244 -30.59 -10.65 3.90
C ARG A 244 -29.10 -10.93 3.61
N PRO A 245 -28.65 -10.85 2.34
CA PRO A 245 -27.26 -11.17 1.96
C PRO A 245 -26.22 -10.23 2.60
N LYS A 246 -26.58 -8.95 2.82
CA LYS A 246 -25.66 -7.94 3.35
C LYS A 246 -25.15 -8.28 4.76
N ILE A 247 -26.01 -8.84 5.62
CA ILE A 247 -25.65 -9.19 7.00
C ILE A 247 -24.54 -10.24 7.02
N GLY A 248 -24.71 -11.32 6.24
CA GLY A 248 -23.72 -12.38 6.15
C GLY A 248 -22.40 -11.95 5.53
N ALA A 249 -22.45 -11.06 4.52
CA ALA A 249 -21.23 -10.48 3.96
C ALA A 249 -20.43 -9.73 5.02
N TRP A 250 -21.09 -8.86 5.78
CA TRP A 250 -20.43 -8.05 6.82
C TRP A 250 -19.91 -8.87 7.99
N THR A 251 -20.66 -9.86 8.46
CA THR A 251 -20.19 -10.75 9.55
C THR A 251 -18.93 -11.49 9.13
N CYS A 252 -18.88 -12.07 7.94
CA CYS A 252 -17.70 -12.75 7.43
C CYS A 252 -16.51 -11.79 7.22
N ARG A 253 -16.73 -10.57 6.73
CA ARG A 253 -15.66 -9.55 6.58
C ARG A 253 -15.06 -9.12 7.92
N ILE A 254 -15.90 -8.92 8.93
CA ILE A 254 -15.44 -8.59 10.29
C ILE A 254 -14.64 -9.76 10.87
N LEU A 255 -15.17 -10.99 10.76
CA LEU A 255 -14.48 -12.19 11.21
C LEU A 255 -13.12 -12.36 10.53
N CYS A 256 -13.03 -12.17 9.21
CA CYS A 256 -11.77 -12.23 8.48
C CYS A 256 -10.76 -11.19 8.98
N ASN A 257 -11.20 -9.96 9.26
CA ASN A 257 -10.32 -8.93 9.83
C ASN A 257 -9.78 -9.34 11.20
N ILE A 258 -10.64 -9.89 12.08
CA ILE A 258 -10.23 -10.38 13.40
C ILE A 258 -9.20 -11.51 13.25
N ILE A 259 -9.43 -12.46 12.34
CA ILE A 259 -8.50 -13.56 12.06
C ILE A 259 -7.14 -13.01 11.58
N LEU A 260 -7.14 -12.08 10.63
CA LEU A 260 -5.90 -11.48 10.13
C LEU A 260 -5.13 -10.73 11.24
N MET A 261 -5.84 -10.04 12.13
CA MET A 261 -5.25 -9.39 13.31
C MET A 261 -4.62 -10.38 14.28
N ILE A 262 -5.27 -11.53 14.54
CA ILE A 262 -4.75 -12.60 15.39
C ILE A 262 -3.49 -13.21 14.77
N ILE A 263 -3.56 -13.59 13.48
CA ILE A 263 -2.41 -14.14 12.74
C ILE A 263 -1.22 -13.18 12.81
N ARG A 264 -1.47 -11.89 12.55
CA ARG A 264 -0.43 -10.85 12.61
C ARG A 264 0.16 -10.73 14.01
N THR A 265 -0.65 -10.82 15.06
CA THR A 265 -0.18 -10.74 16.45
C THR A 265 0.65 -11.95 16.84
N ASN A 266 0.25 -13.15 16.40
CA ASN A 266 1.05 -14.37 16.60
C ASN A 266 2.41 -14.28 15.91
N LEU A 267 2.44 -13.82 14.65
CA LEU A 267 3.70 -13.57 13.92
C LEU A 267 4.60 -12.55 14.63
N LEU A 268 4.02 -11.51 15.23
CA LEU A 268 4.77 -10.54 16.03
C LEU A 268 5.35 -11.16 17.31
N THR A 269 4.62 -12.06 17.96
CA THR A 269 5.12 -12.77 19.15
C THR A 269 6.27 -13.70 18.76
N SER A 270 6.15 -14.43 17.64
CA SER A 270 7.24 -15.27 17.12
C SER A 270 8.50 -14.47 16.78
N TYR A 271 8.36 -13.25 16.25
CA TYR A 271 9.48 -12.33 16.01
C TYR A 271 10.30 -12.05 17.27
N LYS A 272 9.65 -11.92 18.44
CA LYS A 272 10.35 -11.64 19.69
C LYS A 272 11.24 -12.79 20.16
N HIS A 273 11.06 -14.00 19.65
CA HIS A 273 11.83 -15.18 20.04
C HIS A 273 12.90 -15.58 19.01
N TYR A 274 12.69 -15.25 17.73
CA TYR A 274 13.61 -15.62 16.65
C TYR A 274 14.04 -14.36 15.87
N HIS A 275 15.30 -13.95 16.02
CA HIS A 275 15.89 -12.77 15.35
C HIS A 275 16.45 -13.10 13.95
N ASP A 276 15.83 -14.03 13.24
CA ASP A 276 16.33 -14.45 11.93
C ASP A 276 15.94 -13.44 10.84
N GLU A 277 16.82 -13.11 9.90
CA GLU A 277 16.57 -12.08 8.86
C GLU A 277 15.52 -12.47 7.78
N TYR A 278 14.78 -13.57 7.97
CA TYR A 278 13.87 -14.16 6.99
C TYR A 278 12.42 -13.65 7.06
N LEU A 279 11.60 -13.98 6.05
CA LEU A 279 10.18 -13.58 5.96
C LEU A 279 9.39 -13.87 7.25
N GLN A 280 9.63 -15.00 7.91
CA GLN A 280 8.91 -15.37 9.14
C GLN A 280 8.97 -14.27 10.20
N THR A 281 10.10 -13.56 10.25
CA THR A 281 10.39 -12.49 11.18
C THR A 281 9.67 -11.20 10.75
N ASN A 282 9.68 -10.82 9.47
CA ASN A 282 9.09 -9.56 9.00
C ASN A 282 7.63 -9.64 8.52
N ALA A 283 7.03 -10.83 8.45
CA ALA A 283 5.68 -11.04 7.92
C ALA A 283 4.59 -10.21 8.64
N HIS A 284 4.74 -10.00 9.94
CA HIS A 284 3.80 -9.20 10.73
C HIS A 284 3.69 -7.73 10.25
N ILE A 285 4.77 -7.18 9.67
CA ILE A 285 4.83 -5.82 9.12
C ILE A 285 4.07 -5.74 7.81
N PHE A 286 4.29 -6.70 6.91
CA PHE A 286 3.51 -6.80 5.67
C PHE A 286 2.02 -6.99 5.97
N MET A 287 1.69 -7.82 6.96
CA MET A 287 0.30 -8.03 7.39
C MET A 287 -0.37 -6.74 7.85
N ALA A 288 0.34 -5.84 8.54
CA ALA A 288 -0.19 -4.53 8.93
C ALA A 288 -0.61 -3.69 7.70
N GLY A 289 0.17 -3.71 6.61
CA GLY A 289 -0.18 -3.04 5.35
C GLY A 289 -1.39 -3.66 4.65
N THR A 290 -1.49 -4.99 4.65
CA THR A 290 -2.64 -5.73 4.10
C THR A 290 -3.93 -5.43 4.87
N ILE A 291 -3.87 -5.43 6.20
CA ILE A 291 -5.01 -5.07 7.07
C ILE A 291 -5.43 -3.62 6.82
N CYS A 292 -4.47 -2.69 6.75
CA CYS A 292 -4.74 -1.28 6.41
C CYS A 292 -5.47 -1.14 5.06
N SER A 293 -5.06 -1.90 4.06
CA SER A 293 -5.69 -1.93 2.75
C SER A 293 -7.15 -2.41 2.82
N ILE A 294 -7.40 -3.47 3.59
CA ILE A 294 -8.76 -3.98 3.82
C ILE A 294 -9.61 -2.92 4.51
N TRP A 295 -9.12 -2.32 5.61
CA TRP A 295 -9.83 -1.25 6.31
C TRP A 295 -10.16 -0.08 5.41
N TYR A 296 -9.20 0.35 4.57
CA TYR A 296 -9.45 1.40 3.59
C TYR A 296 -10.54 1.02 2.58
N ARG A 297 -10.54 -0.21 2.07
CA ARG A 297 -11.59 -0.71 1.17
C ARG A 297 -12.96 -0.75 1.86
N GLU A 298 -13.03 -1.19 3.12
CA GLU A 298 -14.29 -1.21 3.87
C GLU A 298 -14.83 0.19 4.15
N ILE A 299 -13.95 1.17 4.46
CA ILE A 299 -14.36 2.57 4.62
C ILE A 299 -14.97 3.13 3.32
N ILE A 300 -14.34 2.84 2.17
CA ILE A 300 -14.90 3.22 0.86
C ILE A 300 -16.26 2.58 0.65
N ARG A 301 -16.39 1.28 0.96
CA ARG A 301 -17.63 0.52 0.78
C ARG A 301 -18.78 1.03 1.66
N LEU A 302 -18.48 1.57 2.83
CA LEU A 302 -19.46 2.19 3.71
C LEU A 302 -19.82 3.63 3.31
N GLY A 303 -19.20 4.19 2.26
CA GLY A 303 -19.39 5.59 1.88
C GLY A 303 -18.85 6.59 2.91
N LEU A 304 -17.95 6.15 3.80
CA LEU A 304 -17.41 6.95 4.91
C LEU A 304 -16.19 7.81 4.49
N LEU A 305 -15.85 7.81 3.20
CA LEU A 305 -14.73 8.61 2.69
C LEU A 305 -15.12 10.10 2.70
N PRO A 306 -14.33 10.99 3.34
CA PRO A 306 -14.64 12.40 3.34
C PRO A 306 -14.42 13.03 1.96
N LEU A 307 -15.31 13.96 1.59
CA LEU A 307 -15.19 14.73 0.35
C LEU A 307 -13.91 15.59 0.34
N SER A 308 -13.25 15.64 -0.81
CA SER A 308 -12.12 16.51 -1.05
C SER A 308 -12.55 17.98 -1.16
N SER A 309 -11.59 18.90 -1.09
CA SER A 309 -11.91 20.34 -1.08
C SER A 309 -12.48 20.78 -2.42
N LYS A 310 -12.06 20.10 -3.49
CA LYS A 310 -12.60 20.32 -4.83
C LYS A 310 -14.02 19.77 -4.94
N GLU A 311 -14.25 18.52 -4.55
CA GLU A 311 -15.60 17.90 -4.59
C GLU A 311 -16.61 18.71 -3.76
N GLU A 312 -16.21 19.24 -2.61
CA GLU A 312 -17.04 20.11 -1.79
C GLU A 312 -17.33 21.46 -2.45
N LYS A 313 -16.34 22.08 -3.11
CA LYS A 313 -16.53 23.31 -3.88
C LYS A 313 -17.45 23.08 -5.08
N ASP A 314 -17.30 21.96 -5.77
CA ASP A 314 -18.12 21.59 -6.92
C ASP A 314 -19.58 21.32 -6.49
N LEU A 315 -19.81 20.67 -5.34
CA LEU A 315 -21.16 20.47 -4.79
C LEU A 315 -21.81 21.80 -4.36
N THR A 316 -21.04 22.69 -3.74
CA THR A 316 -21.56 24.01 -3.33
C THR A 316 -21.82 24.93 -4.53
N SER A 317 -21.03 24.87 -5.61
CA SER A 317 -21.31 25.62 -6.85
C SER A 317 -22.58 25.13 -7.54
N LYS A 318 -22.81 23.81 -7.60
CA LYS A 318 -24.06 23.24 -8.14
C LYS A 318 -25.28 23.65 -7.32
N SER A 319 -25.18 23.59 -6.00
CA SER A 319 -26.27 24.00 -5.10
C SER A 319 -26.60 25.50 -5.23
N ASN A 320 -25.59 26.37 -5.42
CA ASN A 320 -25.83 27.80 -5.62
C ASN A 320 -26.51 28.10 -6.96
N ASN A 321 -26.28 27.30 -8.02
CA ASN A 321 -26.99 27.44 -9.29
C ASN A 321 -28.48 27.05 -9.18
N PHE A 322 -28.83 26.12 -8.29
CA PHE A 322 -30.24 25.77 -7.99
C PHE A 322 -30.95 26.84 -7.14
N ASN A 323 -30.23 27.51 -6.23
CA ASN A 323 -30.79 28.53 -5.34
C ASN A 323 -31.04 29.89 -6.01
N ASN A 324 -30.72 30.05 -7.31
CA ASN A 324 -31.10 31.24 -8.09
C ASN A 324 -32.61 31.30 -8.42
N PHE A 325 -33.41 30.35 -7.94
CA PHE A 325 -34.88 30.34 -8.05
C PHE A 325 -35.62 30.93 -6.83
N ASP A 326 -34.96 31.17 -5.70
CA ASP A 326 -35.62 31.70 -4.49
C ASP A 326 -35.26 33.17 -4.26
N GLY A 327 -35.95 34.03 -5.00
CA GLY A 327 -36.09 35.43 -4.61
C GLY A 327 -36.94 35.56 -3.35
N ILE A 328 -36.51 36.46 -2.46
CA ILE A 328 -37.24 36.99 -1.28
C ILE A 328 -37.04 36.21 0.03
N LEU A 329 -36.06 36.62 0.87
CA LEU A 329 -36.29 36.81 2.32
C LEU A 329 -35.16 37.56 3.07
N HIS A 330 -35.56 38.66 3.72
CA HIS A 330 -35.02 39.45 4.85
C HIS A 330 -33.53 39.46 5.28
N THR A 331 -33.10 40.69 5.58
CA THR A 331 -31.74 41.21 5.88
C THR A 331 -31.02 40.61 7.10
N ASN A 332 -31.71 40.12 8.14
CA ASN A 332 -31.07 39.50 9.32
C ASN A 332 -30.59 38.06 9.07
N LEU A 333 -31.19 37.34 8.11
CA LEU A 333 -30.68 36.04 7.69
C LEU A 333 -29.32 36.16 6.98
N SER A 334 -28.98 37.33 6.44
CA SER A 334 -27.73 37.52 5.68
C SER A 334 -26.48 37.42 6.54
N PHE A 335 -26.54 37.90 7.79
CA PHE A 335 -25.43 37.86 8.75
C PHE A 335 -25.23 36.44 9.30
N MET A 336 -26.31 35.77 9.70
CA MET A 336 -26.26 34.36 10.13
C MET A 336 -25.86 33.44 8.98
N LYS A 337 -26.35 33.67 7.75
CA LYS A 337 -25.85 32.96 6.55
C LYS A 337 -24.36 33.23 6.30
N ARG A 338 -23.86 34.45 6.56
CA ARG A 338 -22.41 34.77 6.49
C ARG A 338 -21.59 34.05 7.55
N ILE A 339 -22.09 33.93 8.79
CA ILE A 339 -21.45 33.18 9.87
C ILE A 339 -21.46 31.68 9.57
N ILE A 340 -22.60 31.12 9.17
CA ILE A 340 -22.76 29.71 8.79
C ILE A 340 -21.88 29.37 7.57
N LYS A 341 -21.75 30.28 6.59
CA LYS A 341 -20.78 30.13 5.48
C LYS A 341 -19.32 30.16 5.92
N LYS A 342 -19.00 30.78 7.07
CA LYS A 342 -17.64 30.81 7.63
C LYS A 342 -17.31 29.60 8.52
N LEU A 343 -18.31 28.85 8.99
CA LEU A 343 -18.10 27.63 9.76
C LEU A 343 -17.57 26.51 8.86
N PRO A 344 -16.54 25.75 9.30
CA PRO A 344 -16.03 24.64 8.53
C PRO A 344 -17.09 23.55 8.40
N SER A 345 -17.23 22.98 7.20
CA SER A 345 -18.15 21.87 6.99
C SER A 345 -17.72 20.64 7.80
N ARG A 346 -18.66 19.70 8.01
CA ARG A 346 -18.36 18.41 8.65
C ARG A 346 -17.18 17.70 7.96
N TYR A 347 -17.10 17.76 6.63
CA TYR A 347 -16.01 17.18 5.85
C TYR A 347 -14.67 17.92 6.03
N GLN A 348 -14.69 19.25 6.22
CA GLN A 348 -13.48 20.01 6.54
C GLN A 348 -12.93 19.63 7.91
N LEU A 349 -13.80 19.55 8.94
CA LEU A 349 -13.40 19.13 10.29
C LEU A 349 -12.83 17.72 10.29
N ILE A 350 -13.51 16.76 9.66
CA ILE A 350 -13.03 15.37 9.57
C ILE A 350 -11.64 15.30 8.92
N ARG A 351 -11.42 15.99 7.80
CA ARG A 351 -10.10 16.01 7.15
C ARG A 351 -9.02 16.65 8.01
N PHE A 352 -9.34 17.72 8.72
CA PHE A 352 -8.42 18.37 9.65
C PHE A 352 -8.00 17.42 10.78
N PHE A 353 -8.93 16.67 11.37
CA PHE A 353 -8.62 15.67 12.40
C PHE A 353 -7.70 14.56 11.86
N PHE A 354 -7.94 14.07 10.64
CA PHE A 354 -7.05 13.07 10.03
C PHE A 354 -5.68 13.63 9.68
N ASP A 355 -5.60 14.90 9.23
CA ASP A 355 -4.34 15.58 8.96
C ASP A 355 -3.50 15.77 10.24
N LEU A 356 -4.15 16.22 11.33
CA LEU A 356 -3.54 16.27 12.66
C LEU A 356 -3.08 14.87 13.11
N GLY A 357 -3.92 13.86 12.88
CA GLY A 357 -3.58 12.46 13.13
C GLY A 357 -2.33 11.98 12.39
N CYS A 358 -2.10 12.45 11.15
CA CYS A 358 -0.85 12.17 10.43
C CYS A 358 0.36 12.75 11.16
N TYR A 359 0.31 14.01 11.61
CA TYR A 359 1.43 14.63 12.34
C TYR A 359 1.68 13.97 13.69
N ILE A 360 0.63 13.62 14.44
CA ILE A 360 0.76 12.87 15.70
C ILE A 360 1.41 11.51 15.44
N THR A 361 0.96 10.80 14.40
CA THR A 361 1.52 9.49 14.05
C THR A 361 2.97 9.60 13.59
N LEU A 362 3.31 10.62 12.80
CA LEU A 362 4.69 10.91 12.41
C LEU A 362 5.56 11.17 13.64
N PHE A 363 5.07 11.98 14.59
CA PHE A 363 5.76 12.21 15.85
C PHE A 363 5.99 10.91 16.63
N MET A 364 4.98 10.04 16.72
CA MET A 364 5.13 8.72 17.36
C MET A 364 6.16 7.84 16.65
N ILE A 365 6.24 7.88 15.31
CA ILE A 365 7.28 7.20 14.54
C ILE A 365 8.66 7.77 14.89
N LEU A 366 8.80 9.10 15.00
CA LEU A 366 10.06 9.71 15.43
C LEU A 366 10.43 9.31 16.87
N CYS A 367 9.46 9.16 17.77
CA CYS A 367 9.69 8.65 19.11
C CYS A 367 10.14 7.18 19.14
N THR A 368 10.10 6.43 18.02
CA THR A 368 10.68 5.08 17.97
C THR A 368 12.21 5.09 17.92
N PHE A 369 12.83 6.21 17.53
CA PHE A 369 14.29 6.34 17.54
C PHE A 369 14.82 6.25 18.98
N PRO A 370 15.87 5.46 19.25
CA PRO A 370 16.33 5.22 20.63
C PRO A 370 16.62 6.49 21.43
N HIS A 371 17.24 7.48 20.79
CA HIS A 371 17.59 8.74 21.46
C HIS A 371 16.37 9.63 21.76
N LEU A 372 15.41 9.72 20.83
CA LEU A 372 14.16 10.46 21.04
C LEU A 372 13.27 9.75 22.05
N SER A 373 13.20 8.42 21.99
CA SER A 373 12.47 7.57 22.93
C SER A 373 12.97 7.76 24.36
N GLU A 374 14.28 7.77 24.57
CA GLU A 374 14.89 8.01 25.89
C GLU A 374 14.55 9.41 26.39
N LYS A 375 14.78 10.44 25.55
CA LYS A 375 14.62 11.84 25.95
C LYS A 375 13.16 12.26 26.18
N ILE A 376 12.23 11.76 25.38
CA ILE A 376 10.81 12.15 25.42
C ILE A 376 10.00 11.22 26.30
N LEU A 377 10.24 9.90 26.23
CA LEU A 377 9.41 8.88 26.88
C LEU A 377 10.09 8.23 28.10
N GLY A 378 11.34 8.58 28.39
CA GLY A 378 12.09 8.02 29.52
C GLY A 378 12.39 6.53 29.38
N LEU A 379 12.31 5.96 28.17
CA LEU A 379 12.56 4.53 27.94
C LEU A 379 14.07 4.24 27.94
N PRO A 380 14.51 3.08 28.48
CA PRO A 380 15.93 2.75 28.55
C PRO A 380 16.54 2.63 27.15
N ARG A 381 17.74 3.19 26.97
CA ARG A 381 18.50 3.11 25.73
C ARG A 381 19.15 1.72 25.58
N ILE A 382 18.38 0.78 25.05
CA ILE A 382 18.94 -0.51 24.61
C ILE A 382 19.54 -0.28 23.22
N ARG A 383 20.87 -0.44 23.08
CA ARG A 383 21.53 -0.30 21.78
C ARG A 383 20.93 -1.32 20.80
N PHE A 384 20.63 -0.88 19.58
CA PHE A 384 20.11 -1.69 18.46
C PHE A 384 18.65 -2.13 18.51
N GLU A 385 17.92 -1.93 19.62
CA GLU A 385 16.50 -2.31 19.69
C GLU A 385 15.55 -1.12 19.52
N LEU A 386 14.73 -1.18 18.48
CA LEU A 386 13.59 -0.27 18.28
C LEU A 386 12.40 -0.76 19.11
N VAL A 387 12.45 -0.61 20.44
CA VAL A 387 11.47 -1.19 21.39
C VAL A 387 10.02 -0.86 21.03
N LEU A 388 9.73 0.43 20.77
CA LEU A 388 8.39 0.88 20.38
C LEU A 388 7.97 0.29 19.03
N GLU A 389 8.84 0.36 18.02
CA GLU A 389 8.51 -0.19 16.71
C GLU A 389 8.34 -1.72 16.75
N ASN A 390 9.12 -2.44 17.55
CA ASN A 390 8.96 -3.88 17.77
C ASN A 390 7.67 -4.20 18.53
N ARG A 391 7.06 -3.24 19.24
CA ARG A 391 5.73 -3.41 19.85
C ARG A 391 4.62 -3.15 18.83
N PHE A 392 4.75 -2.10 18.02
CA PHE A 392 3.74 -1.72 17.04
C PHE A 392 3.80 -2.55 15.76
N GLY A 393 4.95 -3.14 15.41
CA GLY A 393 5.18 -4.04 14.27
C GLY A 393 4.56 -3.55 12.96
N GLY A 394 4.86 -2.33 12.56
CA GLY A 394 4.37 -1.71 11.33
C GLY A 394 3.02 -0.98 11.41
N PHE A 395 2.27 -1.08 12.53
CA PHE A 395 0.96 -0.41 12.64
C PHE A 395 1.04 1.12 12.59
N LEU A 396 2.12 1.73 13.08
CA LEU A 396 2.27 3.19 13.00
C LEU A 396 2.28 3.67 11.54
N TYR A 397 2.98 2.98 10.64
CA TYR A 397 2.96 3.29 9.22
C TYR A 397 1.59 3.02 8.58
N ALA A 398 0.93 1.93 8.98
CA ALA A 398 -0.41 1.60 8.51
C ALA A 398 -1.43 2.70 8.87
N ILE A 399 -1.36 3.21 10.11
CA ILE A 399 -2.19 4.33 10.59
C ILE A 399 -1.84 5.61 9.82
N LEU A 400 -0.54 5.90 9.61
CA LEU A 400 -0.10 7.07 8.86
C LEU A 400 -0.66 7.08 7.43
N ILE A 401 -0.59 5.92 6.75
CA ILE A 401 -1.13 5.73 5.39
C ILE A 401 -2.66 5.93 5.40
N LEU A 402 -3.37 5.29 6.34
CA LEU A 402 -4.82 5.35 6.41
C LEU A 402 -5.31 6.77 6.71
N ALA A 403 -4.77 7.41 7.75
CA ALA A 403 -5.07 8.79 8.09
C ALA A 403 -4.77 9.74 6.92
N GLY A 404 -3.66 9.50 6.20
CA GLY A 404 -3.31 10.30 5.03
C GLY A 404 -4.31 10.16 3.87
N LEU A 405 -4.81 8.94 3.62
CA LEU A 405 -5.86 8.73 2.61
C LEU A 405 -7.17 9.41 2.99
N LEU A 406 -7.49 9.47 4.28
CA LEU A 406 -8.70 10.09 4.82
C LEU A 406 -8.59 11.62 4.96
N SER A 407 -7.39 12.18 5.10
CA SER A 407 -7.21 13.64 5.09
C SER A 407 -7.38 14.26 3.70
N ARG A 408 -7.28 13.43 2.64
CA ARG A 408 -7.48 13.77 1.21
C ARG A 408 -6.50 14.83 0.70
N ASN A 409 -6.72 16.09 1.07
CA ASN A 409 -5.96 17.27 0.63
C ASN A 409 -5.30 18.00 1.83
N GLY A 410 -5.07 17.28 2.94
CA GLY A 410 -4.46 17.83 4.14
C GLY A 410 -3.06 18.39 3.91
N SER A 411 -2.61 19.23 4.84
CA SER A 411 -1.29 19.85 4.80
C SER A 411 -0.16 18.82 4.80
N PHE A 412 -0.33 17.72 5.54
CA PHE A 412 0.62 16.60 5.56
C PHE A 412 0.77 15.96 4.18
N ILE A 413 -0.37 15.70 3.52
CA ILE A 413 -0.41 15.08 2.19
C ILE A 413 0.23 15.98 1.16
N ASN A 414 -0.01 17.28 1.23
CA ASN A 414 0.62 18.25 0.34
C ASN A 414 2.14 18.31 0.55
N ALA A 415 2.61 18.30 1.81
CA ALA A 415 4.03 18.27 2.13
C ALA A 415 4.72 17.01 1.58
N CYS A 416 4.14 15.82 1.80
CA CYS A 416 4.66 14.58 1.24
C CYS A 416 4.52 14.50 -0.28
N SER A 417 3.60 15.24 -0.90
CA SER A 417 3.38 15.24 -2.36
C SER A 417 4.29 16.20 -3.12
N CYS A 418 5.33 16.76 -2.49
CA CYS A 418 6.26 17.64 -3.19
C CYS A 418 6.99 16.90 -4.33
N ASN A 419 7.36 17.65 -5.38
CA ASN A 419 7.89 17.07 -6.61
C ASN A 419 9.17 16.26 -6.37
N PHE A 420 10.05 16.74 -5.49
CA PHE A 420 11.29 16.05 -5.15
C PHE A 420 11.04 14.71 -4.46
N LEU A 421 10.20 14.66 -3.41
CA LEU A 421 9.91 13.42 -2.71
C LEU A 421 9.19 12.41 -3.61
N ARG A 422 8.26 12.87 -4.46
CA ARG A 422 7.61 12.03 -5.46
C ARG A 422 8.59 11.47 -6.48
N PHE A 423 9.57 12.28 -6.89
CA PHE A 423 10.64 11.84 -7.78
C PHE A 423 11.48 10.74 -7.12
N CYS A 424 11.97 10.97 -5.91
CA CYS A 424 12.70 9.97 -5.12
C CYS A 424 11.86 8.70 -4.90
N GLY A 425 10.55 8.85 -4.67
CA GLY A 425 9.60 7.74 -4.55
C GLY A 425 9.40 6.92 -5.81
N ARG A 426 9.54 7.54 -6.99
CA ARG A 426 9.45 6.85 -8.28
C ARG A 426 10.67 5.99 -8.55
N ILE A 427 11.86 6.48 -8.19
CA ILE A 427 13.14 5.80 -8.39
C ILE A 427 13.62 5.08 -7.12
N SER A 428 12.75 4.90 -6.12
CA SER A 428 13.12 4.47 -4.78
C SER A 428 13.77 3.09 -4.74
N PHE A 429 13.36 2.18 -5.63
CA PHE A 429 13.94 0.86 -5.73
C PHE A 429 15.38 0.92 -6.25
N SER A 430 15.63 1.72 -7.28
CA SER A 430 16.98 2.01 -7.78
C SER A 430 17.86 2.72 -6.73
N ILE A 431 17.31 3.66 -5.95
CA ILE A 431 18.03 4.29 -4.80
C ILE A 431 18.44 3.20 -3.80
N TYR A 432 17.49 2.35 -3.40
CA TYR A 432 17.73 1.28 -2.46
C TYR A 432 18.79 0.29 -2.96
N LEU A 433 18.81 0.00 -4.26
CA LEU A 433 19.74 -0.95 -4.84
C LEU A 433 21.17 -0.40 -4.94
N LEU A 434 21.33 0.85 -5.40
CA LEU A 434 22.63 1.39 -5.83
C LEU A 434 23.32 2.30 -4.81
N HIS A 435 22.67 2.66 -3.70
CA HIS A 435 23.30 3.51 -2.68
C HIS A 435 24.65 3.01 -2.15
N PRO A 436 24.94 1.69 -2.02
CA PRO A 436 26.26 1.26 -1.55
C PRO A 436 27.38 1.65 -2.51
N ILE A 437 27.11 1.60 -3.82
CA ILE A 437 28.05 2.00 -4.88
C ILE A 437 28.41 3.49 -4.74
N ALA A 438 27.40 4.35 -4.57
CA ALA A 438 27.61 5.78 -4.40
C ALA A 438 28.40 6.10 -3.12
N LEU A 439 28.04 5.45 -2.01
CA LEU A 439 28.73 5.62 -0.72
C LEU A 439 30.19 5.21 -0.80
N THR A 440 30.49 4.04 -1.37
CA THR A 440 31.86 3.57 -1.53
C THR A 440 32.65 4.43 -2.50
N PHE A 441 32.03 4.90 -3.59
CA PHE A 441 32.70 5.79 -4.54
C PHE A 441 33.13 7.09 -3.87
N VAL A 442 32.21 7.74 -3.16
CA VAL A 442 32.48 8.98 -2.43
C VAL A 442 33.54 8.73 -1.36
N ASN A 443 33.43 7.64 -0.59
CA ASN A 443 34.40 7.29 0.44
C ASN A 443 35.82 7.01 -0.10
N GLU A 444 35.96 6.38 -1.26
CA GLU A 444 37.27 6.03 -1.84
C GLU A 444 37.89 7.20 -2.64
N HIS A 445 37.08 8.04 -3.29
CA HIS A 445 37.58 9.00 -4.30
C HIS A 445 37.31 10.48 -4.02
N LEU A 446 36.31 10.80 -3.19
CA LEU A 446 35.84 12.18 -3.01
C LEU A 446 36.02 12.69 -1.58
N THR A 447 36.20 11.81 -0.59
CA THR A 447 36.55 12.23 0.76
C THR A 447 38.06 12.29 0.92
N TRP A 448 38.53 13.31 1.62
CA TRP A 448 39.93 13.43 2.00
C TRP A 448 40.42 12.22 2.83
N MET A 449 39.51 11.61 3.61
CA MET A 449 39.73 10.34 4.33
C MET A 449 40.01 9.11 3.45
N GLY A 450 39.53 9.07 2.20
CA GLY A 450 39.87 8.01 1.25
C GLY A 450 41.12 8.31 0.41
N LEU A 451 41.41 9.60 0.22
CA LEU A 451 42.51 10.08 -0.62
C LEU A 451 43.87 10.07 0.10
N ASN A 452 43.89 10.31 1.41
CA ASN A 452 45.12 10.33 2.21
C ASN A 452 45.00 9.37 3.41
N ASN A 453 45.81 8.31 3.43
CA ASN A 453 45.98 7.40 4.57
C ASN A 453 46.68 8.05 5.78
N THR A 454 46.94 9.35 5.74
CA THR A 454 47.67 10.08 6.78
C THR A 454 46.66 10.58 7.82
N GLU A 455 46.69 9.96 9.00
CA GLU A 455 45.94 10.36 10.20
C GLU A 455 46.39 11.72 10.79
N ASP A 456 47.21 12.48 10.08
CA ASP A 456 47.87 13.66 10.63
C ASP A 456 46.91 14.85 10.81
N GLU A 457 46.69 15.18 12.08
CA GLU A 457 46.30 16.47 12.66
C GLU A 457 45.22 17.32 11.95
N PHE A 458 44.11 16.74 11.51
CA PHE A 458 42.93 17.56 11.18
C PHE A 458 42.22 18.04 12.45
N ASP A 459 41.92 19.34 12.51
CA ASP A 459 41.02 19.90 13.51
C ASP A 459 39.68 19.12 13.47
N LYS A 460 39.11 18.84 14.64
CA LYS A 460 37.85 18.08 14.78
C LYS A 460 36.73 18.69 13.93
N ARG A 461 36.77 20.00 13.72
CA ARG A 461 35.81 20.74 12.87
C ARG A 461 35.95 20.39 11.40
N GLU A 462 37.16 20.31 10.88
CA GLU A 462 37.41 20.02 9.47
C GLU A 462 37.09 18.56 9.14
N LYS A 463 37.38 17.64 10.06
CA LYS A 463 36.91 16.25 9.95
C LYS A 463 35.38 16.16 9.88
N ALA A 464 34.66 16.93 10.70
CA ALA A 464 33.20 16.96 10.68
C ALA A 464 32.64 17.55 9.37
N ASN A 465 33.24 18.60 8.83
CA ASN A 465 32.87 19.18 7.55
C ASN A 465 33.08 18.19 6.40
N ASN A 466 34.26 17.57 6.33
CA ASN A 466 34.56 16.55 5.31
C ASN A 466 33.57 15.37 5.35
N MET A 467 33.16 14.94 6.55
CA MET A 467 32.14 13.91 6.71
C MET A 467 30.76 14.37 6.24
N PHE A 468 30.38 15.62 6.54
CA PHE A 468 29.11 16.17 6.10
C PHE A 468 29.04 16.31 4.59
N ASP A 469 30.13 16.79 3.97
CA ASP A 469 30.28 16.88 2.52
C ASP A 469 30.20 15.49 1.87
N ALA A 470 30.83 14.47 2.46
CA ALA A 470 30.72 13.09 2.02
C ALA A 470 29.27 12.60 1.99
N VAL A 471 28.51 12.87 3.06
CA VAL A 471 27.10 12.50 3.14
C VAL A 471 26.33 13.19 2.02
N ILE A 472 26.45 14.51 1.87
CA ILE A 472 25.76 15.28 0.84
C ILE A 472 26.08 14.75 -0.55
N MET A 473 27.37 14.57 -0.88
CA MET A 473 27.80 14.04 -2.17
C MET A 473 27.26 12.63 -2.43
N SER A 474 27.18 11.80 -1.39
CA SER A 474 26.58 10.46 -1.50
C SER A 474 25.10 10.49 -1.85
N TYR A 475 24.34 11.43 -1.26
CA TYR A 475 22.95 11.62 -1.61
C TYR A 475 22.77 12.01 -3.07
N PHE A 476 23.51 13.02 -3.53
CA PHE A 476 23.46 13.48 -4.91
C PHE A 476 23.86 12.37 -5.89
N LEU A 477 24.98 11.70 -5.64
CA LEU A 477 25.47 10.63 -6.50
C LEU A 477 24.50 9.44 -6.51
N THR A 478 23.94 9.05 -5.36
CA THR A 478 22.93 7.99 -5.28
C THR A 478 21.71 8.32 -6.14
N ILE A 479 21.20 9.55 -6.06
CA ILE A 479 20.03 9.97 -6.83
C ILE A 479 20.31 9.96 -8.33
N ILE A 480 21.50 10.43 -8.76
CA ILE A 480 21.91 10.43 -10.17
C ILE A 480 22.04 9.00 -10.70
N LEU A 481 22.77 8.13 -9.98
CA LEU A 481 22.94 6.73 -10.36
C LEU A 481 21.59 6.00 -10.41
N ALA A 482 20.75 6.20 -9.40
CA ALA A 482 19.42 5.61 -9.34
C ALA A 482 18.51 6.08 -10.49
N TRP A 483 18.59 7.36 -10.86
CA TRP A 483 17.81 7.89 -11.98
C TRP A 483 18.26 7.30 -13.32
N LEU A 484 19.56 7.18 -13.55
CA LEU A 484 20.12 6.54 -14.75
C LEU A 484 19.67 5.08 -14.81
N TYR A 485 19.85 4.33 -13.72
CA TYR A 485 19.48 2.92 -13.65
C TYR A 485 17.99 2.69 -13.82
N TYR A 486 17.16 3.57 -13.22
CA TYR A 486 15.72 3.53 -13.39
C TYR A 486 15.33 3.65 -14.87
N ASN A 487 15.94 4.57 -15.63
CA ASN A 487 15.59 4.77 -17.03
C ASN A 487 16.12 3.67 -17.95
N ILE A 488 17.30 3.11 -17.64
CA ILE A 488 17.97 2.11 -18.48
C ILE A 488 17.45 0.69 -18.22
N VAL A 489 17.12 0.36 -16.97
CA VAL A 489 16.82 -1.02 -16.55
C VAL A 489 15.41 -1.15 -15.98
N GLU A 490 15.09 -0.41 -14.92
CA GLU A 490 13.84 -0.59 -14.17
C GLU A 490 12.59 -0.27 -15.03
N LYS A 491 12.56 0.91 -15.65
CA LYS A 491 11.44 1.40 -16.45
C LYS A 491 11.22 0.56 -17.72
N PRO A 492 12.25 0.19 -18.51
CA PRO A 492 12.08 -0.74 -19.63
C PRO A 492 11.51 -2.09 -19.20
N SER A 493 11.98 -2.64 -18.08
CA SER A 493 11.46 -3.89 -17.53
C SER A 493 9.96 -3.79 -17.15
N MET A 494 9.57 -2.70 -16.49
CA MET A 494 8.16 -2.43 -16.19
C MET A 494 7.29 -2.25 -17.45
N ASN A 495 7.82 -1.60 -18.48
CA ASN A 495 7.12 -1.40 -19.74
C ASN A 495 6.94 -2.72 -20.50
N LEU A 496 7.96 -3.58 -20.49
CA LEU A 496 7.91 -4.93 -21.05
C LEU A 496 6.82 -5.76 -20.37
N ALA A 497 6.71 -5.69 -19.04
CA ALA A 497 5.64 -6.34 -18.29
C ALA A 497 4.25 -5.87 -18.74
N ASN A 498 4.06 -4.56 -18.93
CA ASN A 498 2.81 -4.00 -19.41
C ASN A 498 2.49 -4.43 -20.84
N TYR A 499 3.49 -4.50 -21.70
CA TYR A 499 3.35 -4.98 -23.08
C TYR A 499 2.92 -6.45 -23.13
N ILE A 500 3.62 -7.32 -22.40
CA ILE A 500 3.26 -8.75 -22.29
C ILE A 500 1.86 -8.88 -21.70
N ALA A 501 1.55 -8.16 -20.62
CA ALA A 501 0.23 -8.20 -20.01
C ALA A 501 -0.89 -7.72 -20.96
N LYS A 502 -0.63 -6.73 -21.81
CA LYS A 502 -1.62 -6.25 -22.78
C LYS A 502 -1.84 -7.25 -23.92
N ARG A 503 -0.77 -7.86 -24.42
CA ARG A 503 -0.79 -8.73 -25.61
C ARG A 503 -1.17 -10.18 -25.31
N TRP A 504 -0.71 -10.74 -24.20
CA TRP A 504 -0.83 -12.18 -23.90
C TRP A 504 -1.91 -12.51 -22.87
N LEU A 505 -2.16 -11.61 -21.94
CA LEU A 505 -3.16 -11.84 -20.89
C LEU A 505 -4.56 -11.38 -21.31
N ASN A 506 -4.69 -10.84 -22.54
CA ASN A 506 -5.78 -10.02 -23.04
C ASN A 506 -6.09 -8.86 -22.07
N GLU A 507 -6.28 -7.65 -22.58
CA GLU A 507 -7.22 -6.78 -21.87
C GLU A 507 -8.54 -7.51 -21.92
N VAL A 508 -8.84 -8.25 -20.87
CA VAL A 508 -10.22 -8.59 -20.61
C VAL A 508 -10.82 -7.24 -20.39
N LYS A 509 -11.53 -6.78 -21.42
CA LYS A 509 -12.41 -5.64 -21.37
C LYS A 509 -13.52 -6.07 -20.41
N LEU A 510 -13.17 -6.10 -19.13
CA LEU A 510 -14.13 -6.04 -18.05
C LEU A 510 -14.92 -4.78 -18.37
N ALA A 511 -16.19 -4.96 -18.74
CA ALA A 511 -17.08 -3.83 -18.92
C ALA A 511 -16.96 -3.01 -17.63
N LYS A 512 -16.63 -1.73 -17.81
CA LYS A 512 -16.43 -0.86 -16.65
C LYS A 512 -17.79 -0.75 -15.97
N PRO A 513 -17.87 -0.90 -14.65
CA PRO A 513 -19.13 -0.74 -13.94
C PRO A 513 -19.74 0.62 -14.33
N ASP A 514 -21.01 0.61 -14.69
CA ASP A 514 -21.88 1.77 -14.51
C ASP A 514 -22.02 1.99 -13.01
N TYR A 515 -20.94 2.48 -12.38
CA TYR A 515 -21.13 3.33 -11.23
C TYR A 515 -21.86 4.53 -11.81
N LYS A 516 -23.18 4.59 -11.56
CA LYS A 516 -23.89 5.86 -11.56
C LYS A 516 -23.03 6.77 -10.71
N SER A 517 -22.28 7.65 -11.37
CA SER A 517 -21.75 8.83 -10.73
C SER A 517 -22.94 9.42 -10.00
N VAL A 518 -22.86 9.51 -8.68
CA VAL A 518 -23.56 10.59 -8.02
C VAL A 518 -23.07 11.84 -8.74
N ASN A 519 -23.96 12.43 -9.52
CA ASN A 519 -23.67 13.25 -10.70
C ASN A 519 -22.41 14.11 -10.56
N HIS A 520 -21.38 13.74 -11.32
CA HIS A 520 -20.28 14.63 -11.66
C HIS A 520 -20.70 15.52 -12.85
N GLU A 521 -21.61 16.46 -12.60
CA GLU A 521 -21.77 17.70 -13.40
C GLU A 521 -21.44 18.95 -12.61
#